data_AF-A0A2D9LD90-F1
#
_entry.id   AF-A0A2D9LD90-F1
#
_cell.length_a   1.000
_cell.length_b   1.000
_cell.length_c   1.000
_cell.angle_alpha   90.00
_cell.angle_beta   90.00
_cell.angle_gamma   90.00
#
_symmetry.space_group_name_H-M   'P 1'
#
loop_
_entity.id
_entity.type
_entity.pdbx_description
1 polymer ?
#
loop_
_entity_poly.entity_id
_entity_poly.type
_entity_poly.pdbx_seq_one_letter_code
_entity_poly.pdbx_strand_id
1 'polypeptide(L)'
;GFGVNYKIKLRRGNAKVSMVMDHGRFGPQGVLGGKDGGVNFVQVEQNGEPYIPAHLSKDQNILVQTGDTIRVSTPGGGGYENPYLRNPEFVRQDVQRGYYTPQEAREHFGVVLNSEGNINLDETKKIR
;
A
#
# COMPACT_ATOMS: atom_id res chain seq x y z
N GLY A 1 2.55 6.80 5.73
CA GLY A 1 3.83 6.25 5.23
C GLY A 1 3.56 4.97 4.45
N PHE A 2 4.36 4.61 3.45
CA PHE A 2 4.08 3.43 2.62
C PHE A 2 4.45 2.12 3.31
N GLY A 3 3.65 1.10 3.05
CA GLY A 3 4.02 -0.28 3.31
C GLY A 3 4.96 -0.82 2.22
N VAL A 4 5.33 -2.08 2.38
CA VAL A 4 6.19 -2.83 1.46
C VAL A 4 5.46 -4.05 0.95
N ASN A 5 5.59 -4.29 -0.36
CA ASN A 5 5.17 -5.51 -1.02
C ASN A 5 6.38 -6.42 -1.23
N TYR A 6 6.32 -7.65 -0.73
CA TYR A 6 7.37 -8.63 -0.96
C TYR A 6 6.81 -10.01 -1.26
N LYS A 7 7.61 -10.79 -1.99
CA LYS A 7 7.31 -12.17 -2.37
C LYS A 7 8.45 -13.09 -1.99
N ILE A 8 8.16 -14.12 -1.21
CA ILE A 8 9.10 -15.16 -0.81
C ILE A 8 8.76 -16.42 -1.61
N LYS A 9 9.77 -17.11 -2.16
CA LYS A 9 9.59 -18.40 -2.85
C LYS A 9 10.42 -19.46 -2.15
N LEU A 10 9.82 -20.59 -1.77
CA LEU A 10 10.58 -21.69 -1.21
C LEU A 10 11.36 -22.39 -2.33
N ARG A 11 12.68 -22.42 -2.22
CA ARG A 11 13.57 -22.95 -3.27
C ARG A 11 14.00 -24.39 -3.03
N ARG A 12 13.93 -24.89 -1.79
CA ARG A 12 14.33 -26.25 -1.43
C ARG A 12 13.67 -26.67 -0.11
N GLY A 13 13.27 -27.94 -0.03
CA GLY A 13 12.69 -28.56 1.17
C GLY A 13 11.22 -28.20 1.37
N ASN A 14 10.78 -28.31 2.62
CA ASN A 14 9.43 -27.98 3.08
C ASN A 14 9.52 -26.94 4.19
N ALA A 15 8.49 -26.09 4.33
CA ALA A 15 8.42 -25.11 5.39
C ALA A 15 7.00 -24.98 5.94
N LYS A 16 6.89 -24.34 7.11
CA LYS A 16 5.63 -23.87 7.68
C LYS A 16 5.63 -22.36 7.71
N VAL A 17 4.59 -21.76 7.18
CA VAL A 17 4.38 -20.31 7.22
C VAL A 17 3.43 -20.00 8.36
N SER A 18 3.84 -19.06 9.21
CA SER A 18 2.98 -18.46 10.24
C SER A 18 3.10 -16.96 10.16
N MET A 19 1.97 -16.29 10.29
CA MET A 19 1.83 -14.86 10.11
C MET A 19 0.99 -14.32 11.27
N VAL A 20 1.56 -13.37 12.00
CA VAL A 20 0.93 -12.71 13.14
C VAL A 20 1.05 -11.21 12.87
N MET A 21 0.23 -10.72 11.95
CA MET A 21 0.22 -9.33 11.50
C MET A 21 -1.11 -8.66 11.84
N ASP A 22 -1.16 -7.34 11.76
CA ASP A 22 -2.39 -6.55 11.98
C ASP A 22 -2.86 -5.86 10.70
N HIS A 23 -4.01 -5.19 10.81
CA HIS A 23 -4.61 -4.36 9.74
C HIS A 23 -5.10 -5.11 8.50
N GLY A 24 -5.49 -6.39 8.63
CA GLY A 24 -6.08 -7.14 7.51
C GLY A 24 -7.50 -6.71 7.10
N ARG A 25 -8.27 -6.07 8.00
CA ARG A 25 -9.63 -5.56 7.72
C ARG A 25 -9.70 -4.05 7.54
N PHE A 26 -8.99 -3.33 8.41
CA PHE A 26 -8.95 -1.88 8.44
C PHE A 26 -7.49 -1.44 8.57
N GLY A 27 -7.11 -0.41 7.81
CA GLY A 27 -5.77 0.14 7.86
C GLY A 27 -5.48 0.88 9.17
N PRO A 28 -4.22 1.25 9.42
CA PRO A 28 -3.88 2.19 10.49
C PRO A 28 -4.66 3.50 10.32
N GLN A 29 -5.32 3.95 11.38
CA GLN A 29 -6.25 5.08 11.30
C GLN A 29 -5.54 6.39 11.01
N GLY A 30 -6.17 7.22 10.18
CA GLY A 30 -5.78 8.61 10.01
C GLY A 30 -6.19 9.47 11.19
N VAL A 31 -5.65 10.68 11.27
CA VAL A 31 -5.88 11.61 12.39
C VAL A 31 -6.10 13.03 11.87
N LEU A 32 -6.98 13.78 12.55
CA LEU A 32 -7.35 15.17 12.23
C LEU A 32 -7.82 15.39 10.77
N GLY A 33 -8.52 14.43 10.19
CA GLY A 33 -8.99 14.48 8.80
C GLY A 33 -8.06 13.80 7.80
N GLY A 34 -6.96 13.22 8.26
CA GLY A 34 -6.16 12.29 7.48
C GLY A 34 -6.93 11.01 7.15
N LYS A 35 -6.63 10.42 5.99
CA LYS A 35 -7.23 9.14 5.57
C LYS A 35 -6.53 7.96 6.24
N ASP A 36 -7.26 6.87 6.44
CA ASP A 36 -6.70 5.60 6.91
C ASP A 36 -5.68 5.06 5.90
N GLY A 37 -4.68 4.34 6.41
CA GLY A 37 -3.66 3.70 5.62
C GLY A 37 -4.18 2.49 4.84
N GLY A 38 -3.35 1.97 3.93
CA GLY A 38 -3.65 0.71 3.24
C GLY A 38 -3.71 -0.48 4.21
N VAL A 39 -4.53 -1.47 3.88
CA VAL A 39 -4.65 -2.71 4.65
C VAL A 39 -3.49 -3.66 4.39
N ASN A 40 -3.24 -4.55 5.35
CA ASN A 40 -2.39 -5.71 5.16
C ASN A 40 -3.06 -6.70 4.20
N PHE A 41 -2.26 -7.35 3.35
CA PHE A 41 -2.71 -8.46 2.52
C PHE A 41 -1.70 -9.60 2.58
N VAL A 42 -2.19 -10.82 2.74
CA VAL A 42 -1.38 -12.03 2.63
C VAL A 42 -2.04 -13.05 1.72
N GLN A 43 -1.25 -13.63 0.83
CA GLN A 43 -1.63 -14.77 0.02
C GLN A 43 -0.48 -15.78 -0.01
N VAL A 44 -0.80 -17.03 0.28
CA VAL A 44 0.11 -18.16 0.14
C VAL A 44 -0.31 -18.95 -1.09
N GLU A 45 0.62 -19.33 -1.94
CA GLU A 45 0.41 -20.32 -2.99
C GLU A 45 0.68 -21.69 -2.39
N GLN A 46 -0.31 -22.59 -2.39
CA GLN A 46 -0.19 -23.96 -1.90
C GLN A 46 -0.46 -24.91 -3.05
N ASN A 47 0.55 -25.69 -3.45
CA ASN A 47 0.43 -26.63 -4.57
C ASN A 47 -0.08 -25.96 -5.86
N GLY A 48 0.31 -24.70 -6.10
CA GLY A 48 -0.12 -23.90 -7.24
C GLY A 48 -1.46 -23.16 -7.07
N GLU A 49 -2.20 -23.41 -5.99
CA GLU A 49 -3.50 -22.75 -5.74
C GLU A 49 -3.36 -21.59 -4.73
N PRO A 50 -4.07 -20.47 -4.93
CA PRO A 50 -4.04 -19.35 -4.00
C PRO A 50 -4.83 -19.67 -2.74
N TYR A 51 -4.19 -19.44 -1.59
CA TYR A 51 -4.78 -19.50 -0.26
C TYR A 51 -4.67 -18.13 0.41
N ILE A 52 -5.81 -17.61 0.87
CA ILE A 52 -5.89 -16.37 1.66
C ILE A 52 -6.38 -16.75 3.07
N PRO A 53 -5.65 -16.37 4.14
CA PRO A 53 -6.10 -16.61 5.51
C PRO A 53 -7.50 -16.06 5.79
N ALA A 54 -8.32 -16.80 6.55
CA ALA A 54 -9.66 -16.35 6.93
C ALA A 54 -9.62 -15.06 7.78
N HIS A 55 -8.57 -14.88 8.59
CA HIS A 55 -8.34 -13.66 9.37
C HIS A 55 -7.55 -12.58 8.60
N LEU A 56 -7.32 -12.77 7.29
CA LEU A 56 -6.67 -11.88 6.31
C LEU A 56 -5.19 -11.54 6.57
N SER A 57 -4.78 -11.46 7.84
CA SER A 57 -3.45 -11.05 8.30
C SER A 57 -2.84 -12.03 9.32
N LYS A 58 -3.60 -13.06 9.72
CA LYS A 58 -3.20 -14.02 10.75
C LYS A 58 -3.56 -15.44 10.36
N ASP A 59 -2.58 -16.32 10.42
CA ASP A 59 -2.73 -17.78 10.39
C ASP A 59 -1.39 -18.44 10.77
N GLN A 60 -1.41 -19.74 11.01
CA GLN A 60 -0.24 -20.48 11.46
C GLN A 60 -0.22 -21.90 10.91
N ASN A 61 0.99 -22.47 10.87
CA ASN A 61 1.22 -23.85 10.43
C ASN A 61 0.79 -24.16 8.98
N ILE A 62 0.75 -23.15 8.10
CA ILE A 62 0.46 -23.35 6.68
C ILE A 62 1.64 -24.09 6.05
N LEU A 63 1.42 -25.31 5.59
CA LEU A 63 2.44 -26.11 4.91
C LEU A 63 2.68 -25.56 3.51
N VAL A 64 3.97 -25.38 3.17
CA VAL A 64 4.42 -24.99 1.82
C VAL A 64 5.56 -25.90 1.36
N GLN A 65 5.59 -26.15 0.06
CA GLN A 65 6.57 -27.01 -0.60
C GLN A 65 7.48 -26.20 -1.53
N THR A 66 8.53 -26.84 -2.03
CA THR A 66 9.44 -26.20 -2.98
C THR A 66 8.66 -25.74 -4.22
N GLY A 67 8.79 -24.46 -4.57
CA GLY A 67 8.04 -23.85 -5.67
C GLY A 67 7.00 -22.85 -5.18
N ASP A 68 6.37 -23.13 -4.05
CA ASP A 68 5.31 -22.31 -3.45
C ASP A 68 5.83 -20.91 -3.08
N THR A 69 4.89 -19.96 -3.03
CA THR A 69 5.21 -18.56 -2.80
C THR A 69 4.32 -17.91 -1.77
N ILE A 70 4.88 -16.98 -1.00
CA ILE A 70 4.18 -16.17 0.00
C ILE A 70 4.27 -14.72 -0.45
N ARG A 71 3.12 -14.10 -0.68
CA ARG A 71 3.00 -12.68 -1.02
C ARG A 71 2.47 -11.95 0.19
N VAL A 72 3.16 -10.87 0.57
CA VAL A 72 2.74 -10.01 1.67
C VAL A 72 2.78 -8.56 1.21
N SER A 73 1.69 -7.85 1.47
CA SER A 73 1.63 -6.39 1.48
C SER A 73 1.47 -5.95 2.92
N THR A 74 2.49 -5.29 3.46
CA THR A 74 2.39 -4.70 4.79
C THR A 74 1.54 -3.44 4.75
N PRO A 75 0.82 -3.09 5.84
CA PRO A 75 -0.04 -1.92 5.84
C PRO A 75 0.78 -0.64 5.70
N GLY A 76 0.20 0.36 5.05
CA GLY A 76 0.71 1.73 5.09
C GLY A 76 0.22 2.45 6.35
N GLY A 77 0.98 3.40 6.88
CA GLY A 77 0.53 4.23 7.99
C GLY A 77 -0.54 5.24 7.57
N GLY A 78 -1.48 5.53 8.47
CA GLY A 78 -2.53 6.54 8.30
C GLY A 78 -1.98 7.95 8.09
N GLY A 79 -2.79 8.78 7.44
CA GLY A 79 -2.48 10.17 7.16
C GLY A 79 -2.71 11.10 8.36
N TYR A 80 -2.15 12.29 8.27
CA TYR A 80 -2.35 13.37 9.23
C TYR A 80 -2.91 14.58 8.48
N GLU A 81 -4.00 15.16 9.00
CA GLU A 81 -4.71 16.30 8.43
C GLU A 81 -5.34 16.08 7.04
N ASN A 82 -6.14 17.06 6.60
CA ASN A 82 -6.71 17.06 5.26
C ASN A 82 -5.58 17.05 4.20
N PRO A 83 -5.53 16.05 3.30
CA PRO A 83 -4.53 15.96 2.23
C PRO A 83 -4.44 17.21 1.33
N TYR A 84 -5.52 17.99 1.19
CA TYR A 84 -5.56 19.19 0.35
C TYR A 84 -4.75 20.35 0.95
N LEU A 85 -4.40 20.27 2.23
CA LEU A 85 -3.52 21.24 2.90
C LEU A 85 -2.03 20.94 2.64
N ARG A 86 -1.68 19.75 2.13
CA ARG A 86 -0.29 19.39 1.84
C ARG A 86 0.29 20.34 0.78
N ASN A 87 1.51 20.82 1.00
CA ASN A 87 2.21 21.68 0.04
C ASN A 87 2.27 21.01 -1.36
N PRO A 88 1.76 21.65 -2.43
CA PRO A 88 1.79 21.10 -3.79
C PRO A 88 3.17 20.67 -4.26
N GLU A 89 4.23 21.37 -3.82
CA GLU A 89 5.61 21.04 -4.21
C GLU A 89 6.07 19.70 -3.60
N PHE A 90 5.65 19.37 -2.39
CA PHE A 90 5.94 18.06 -1.81
C PHE A 90 5.16 16.95 -2.53
N VAL A 91 3.92 17.22 -2.95
CA VAL A 91 3.14 16.26 -3.76
C VAL A 91 3.83 16.03 -5.11
N ARG A 92 4.29 17.10 -5.78
CA ARG A 92 5.06 17.00 -7.03
C ARG A 92 6.32 16.14 -6.86
N GLN A 93 7.07 16.33 -5.77
CA GLN A 93 8.24 15.51 -5.44
C GLN A 93 7.88 14.05 -5.17
N ASP A 94 6.76 13.79 -4.49
CA ASP A 94 6.27 12.42 -4.27
C ASP A 94 5.94 11.72 -5.61
N VAL A 95 5.36 12.45 -6.57
CA VAL A 95 5.17 11.94 -7.94
C VAL A 95 6.50 11.69 -8.65
N GLN A 96 7.46 12.61 -8.57
CA GLN A 96 8.79 12.42 -9.15
C GLN A 96 9.52 11.20 -8.57
N ARG A 97 9.28 10.86 -7.30
CA ARG A 97 9.81 9.67 -6.63
C ARG A 97 9.06 8.38 -6.98
N GLY A 98 7.95 8.48 -7.72
CA GLY A 98 7.11 7.35 -8.09
C GLY A 98 6.23 6.84 -6.95
N TYR A 99 6.00 7.64 -5.91
CA TYR A 99 5.09 7.29 -4.81
C TYR A 99 3.62 7.43 -5.20
N TYR A 100 3.34 8.36 -6.11
CA TYR A 100 2.02 8.57 -6.69
C TYR A 100 2.15 8.81 -8.19
N THR A 101 1.13 8.45 -8.93
CA THR A 101 0.92 8.89 -10.31
C THR A 101 0.40 10.34 -10.34
N PRO A 102 0.50 11.06 -11.47
CA PRO A 102 -0.13 12.37 -11.62
C PRO A 102 -1.65 12.35 -11.38
N GLN A 103 -2.31 11.24 -11.71
CA GLN A 103 -3.73 11.04 -11.46
C GLN A 103 -4.03 10.93 -9.96
N GLU A 104 -3.30 10.09 -9.23
CA GLU A 104 -3.44 9.97 -7.77
C GLU A 104 -3.10 11.28 -7.06
N ALA A 105 -2.13 12.06 -7.57
CA ALA A 105 -1.82 13.38 -7.04
C ALA A 105 -3.03 14.34 -7.10
N ARG A 106 -3.77 14.31 -8.21
CA ARG A 106 -5.01 15.08 -8.39
C ARG A 106 -6.11 14.57 -7.48
N GLU A 107 -6.34 13.26 -7.45
CA GLU A 107 -7.45 12.65 -6.72
C GLU A 107 -7.28 12.72 -5.20
N HIS A 108 -6.05 12.57 -4.70
CA HIS A 108 -5.78 12.49 -3.27
C HIS A 108 -5.44 13.84 -2.66
N PHE A 109 -4.74 14.71 -3.39
CA PHE A 109 -4.22 15.96 -2.85
C PHE A 109 -4.74 17.20 -3.59
N GLY A 110 -5.55 17.05 -4.64
CA GLY A 110 -6.02 18.16 -5.46
C GLY A 110 -4.93 18.85 -6.28
N VAL A 111 -3.75 18.23 -6.44
CA VAL A 111 -2.61 18.83 -7.16
C VAL A 111 -2.60 18.34 -8.59
N VAL A 112 -2.61 19.26 -9.54
CA VAL A 112 -2.59 18.95 -10.97
C VAL A 112 -1.20 19.20 -11.52
N LEU A 113 -0.63 18.21 -12.19
CA LEU A 113 0.66 18.33 -12.89
C LEU A 113 0.42 18.41 -14.40
N ASN A 114 1.22 19.22 -15.09
CA ASN A 114 1.24 19.26 -16.55
C ASN A 114 2.06 18.08 -17.14
N SER A 115 2.14 18.00 -18.47
CA SER A 115 2.89 16.94 -19.18
C SER A 115 4.39 16.91 -18.87
N GLU A 116 4.95 18.01 -18.36
CA GLU A 116 6.36 18.13 -17.98
C GLU A 116 6.60 17.80 -16.50
N GLY A 117 5.53 17.48 -15.74
CA GLY A 117 5.61 17.21 -14.30
C GLY A 117 5.68 18.47 -13.42
N ASN A 118 5.41 19.64 -13.98
CA ASN A 118 5.31 20.91 -13.26
C ASN A 118 3.88 21.12 -12.72
N ILE A 119 3.75 21.81 -11.58
CA ILE A 119 2.42 22.08 -11.00
C ILE A 119 1.66 23.06 -11.89
N ASN A 120 0.45 22.66 -12.31
CA ASN A 120 -0.52 23.58 -12.88
C ASN A 120 -1.26 24.30 -11.75
N LEU A 121 -0.82 25.53 -11.46
CA LEU A 121 -1.36 26.33 -10.35
C LEU A 121 -2.84 26.69 -10.55
N ASP A 122 -3.26 27.00 -11.77
CA ASP A 122 -4.63 27.42 -12.04
C ASP A 122 -5.61 26.28 -11.84
N GLU A 123 -5.29 25.09 -12.34
CA GLU A 123 -6.13 23.90 -12.15
C GLU A 123 -6.10 23.41 -10.69
N THR A 124 -4.94 23.48 -10.02
CA THR A 124 -4.83 23.12 -8.60
C THR A 124 -5.71 24.02 -7.72
N LYS A 125 -5.77 25.33 -7.99
CA LYS A 125 -6.62 26.28 -7.27
C LYS A 125 -8.12 26.09 -7.50
N LYS A 126 -8.53 25.44 -8.59
CA LYS A 126 -9.95 25.13 -8.85
C LYS A 126 -10.43 23.92 -8.05
N ILE A 127 -9.52 23.01 -7.70
CA ILE A 127 -9.84 21.77 -7.00
C ILE A 127 -9.76 21.93 -5.48
N ARG A 128 -8.77 22.70 -5.00
CA ARG A 128 -8.55 22.99 -3.59
C ARG A 128 -9.32 24.23 -3.15
#